data_AF-A0A7Y0WK06-F1
#
_entry.id   AF-A0A7Y0WK06-F1
#
_cell.length_a   1.000
_cell.length_b   1.000
_cell.length_c   1.000
_cell.angle_alpha   90.00
_cell.angle_beta   90.00
_cell.angle_gamma   90.00
#
_symmetry.space_group_name_H-M   'P 1'
#
loop_
_entity.id
_entity.type
_entity.pdbx_description
1 polymer ?
#
loop_
_entity_poly.entity_id
_entity_poly.type
_entity_poly.pdbx_seq_one_letter_code
_entity_poly.pdbx_strand_id
1 'polypeptide(L)'
;MLLLTVASLAGCTSAWITDPSPAMASLINDLKLEGFKCKAGFSNIECRQIDALVEKSAKICSSEKGCEPQPCHDVRLVYTITQARDGIPGIAQTTERTETRKLPSGDMYSQERIADLKEYCAIR
;
A
#
# COMPACT_ATOMS: atom_id res chain seq x y z
N MET A 1 2.56 -47.69 19.90
CA MET A 1 2.32 -47.27 18.51
C MET A 1 1.40 -46.06 18.55
N LEU A 2 1.97 -44.85 18.63
CA LEU A 2 1.21 -43.60 18.58
C LEU A 2 1.71 -42.85 17.34
N LEU A 3 1.03 -43.06 16.22
CA LEU A 3 1.26 -42.33 14.98
C LEU A 3 0.79 -40.90 15.18
N LEU A 4 1.71 -40.01 15.57
CA LEU A 4 1.54 -38.57 15.46
C LEU A 4 1.51 -38.22 13.96
N THR A 5 0.32 -38.23 13.37
CA THR A 5 0.07 -37.61 12.08
C THR A 5 0.27 -36.11 12.22
N VAL A 6 1.45 -35.64 11.86
CA VAL A 6 1.71 -34.24 11.55
C VAL A 6 0.94 -33.95 10.26
N ALA A 7 -0.35 -33.63 10.39
CA ALA A 7 -1.15 -33.12 9.31
C ALA A 7 -0.50 -31.80 8.88
N SER A 8 0.06 -31.84 7.69
CA SER A 8 0.78 -30.77 7.01
C SER A 8 -0.04 -29.47 7.08
N LEU A 9 0.39 -28.54 7.93
CA LEU A 9 -0.03 -27.13 7.90
C LEU A 9 0.56 -26.41 6.67
N ALA A 10 0.57 -27.07 5.51
CA ALA A 10 0.72 -26.39 4.23
C ALA A 10 -0.60 -25.64 4.03
N GLY A 11 -0.65 -24.41 4.54
CA GLY A 11 -1.80 -23.54 4.37
C GLY A 11 -2.24 -23.56 2.91
N CYS A 12 -3.54 -23.75 2.67
CA CYS A 12 -4.11 -23.91 1.34
C CYS A 12 -4.06 -22.60 0.53
N THR A 13 -2.89 -22.01 0.33
CA THR A 13 -2.72 -20.93 -0.62
C THR A 13 -3.16 -21.44 -1.99
N SER A 14 -3.94 -20.63 -2.73
CA SER A 14 -4.41 -21.01 -4.05
C SER A 14 -3.25 -21.42 -4.95
N ALA A 15 -3.39 -22.53 -5.68
CA ALA A 15 -2.28 -23.12 -6.47
C ALA A 15 -1.65 -22.12 -7.46
N TRP A 16 -2.43 -21.16 -7.94
CA TRP A 16 -1.93 -20.13 -8.85
C TRP A 16 -0.96 -19.14 -8.18
N ILE A 17 -0.98 -19.00 -6.86
CA ILE A 17 -0.03 -18.14 -6.14
C ILE A 17 1.38 -18.77 -6.16
N THR A 18 1.45 -20.10 -6.10
CA THR A 18 2.71 -20.84 -6.21
C THR A 18 3.18 -21.03 -7.65
N ASP A 19 2.25 -21.12 -8.59
CA ASP A 19 2.51 -21.28 -10.03
C ASP A 19 1.61 -20.33 -10.85
N PRO A 20 1.96 -19.03 -10.93
CA PRO A 20 1.13 -18.03 -11.59
C PRO A 20 1.19 -18.14 -13.11
N SER A 21 0.13 -17.71 -13.79
CA SER A 21 0.18 -17.57 -15.25
C SER A 21 1.26 -16.55 -15.67
N PRO A 22 1.82 -16.63 -16.89
CA PRO A 22 2.80 -15.65 -17.37
C PRO A 22 2.30 -14.21 -17.28
N ALA A 23 1.02 -13.97 -17.56
CA ALA A 23 0.40 -12.66 -17.43
C ALA A 23 0.37 -12.15 -15.98
N MET A 24 0.06 -13.03 -15.03
CA MET A 24 0.08 -12.70 -13.60
C MET A 24 1.51 -12.39 -13.12
N ALA A 25 2.49 -13.22 -13.52
CA ALA A 25 3.89 -13.02 -13.18
C ALA A 25 4.43 -11.67 -13.72
N SER A 26 4.08 -11.33 -14.97
CA SER A 26 4.44 -10.03 -15.57
C SER A 26 3.87 -8.87 -14.76
N LEU A 27 2.55 -8.87 -14.51
CA LEU A 27 1.89 -7.80 -13.76
C LEU A 27 2.51 -7.56 -12.38
N ILE A 28 2.80 -8.64 -11.63
CA ILE A 28 3.41 -8.53 -10.31
C ILE A 28 4.82 -7.93 -10.40
N ASN A 29 5.58 -8.28 -11.43
CA ASN A 29 6.92 -7.74 -11.63
C ASN A 29 6.88 -6.27 -12.04
N ASP A 30 5.96 -5.89 -12.93
CA ASP A 30 5.76 -4.50 -13.35
C ASP A 30 5.42 -3.63 -12.13
N LEU A 31 4.48 -4.07 -11.29
CA LEU A 31 4.13 -3.36 -10.05
C LEU A 31 5.33 -3.24 -9.09
N LYS A 32 6.18 -4.27 -8.97
CA LYS A 32 7.40 -4.17 -8.15
C LYS A 32 8.37 -3.12 -8.69
N LEU A 33 8.53 -3.04 -10.01
CA LEU A 33 9.37 -2.03 -10.67
C LEU A 33 8.81 -0.62 -10.50
N GLU A 34 7.49 -0.47 -10.45
CA GLU A 34 6.79 0.79 -10.17
C GLU A 34 6.80 1.21 -8.69
N GLY A 35 7.50 0.47 -7.83
CA GLY A 35 7.63 0.82 -6.41
C GLY A 35 6.50 0.27 -5.54
N PHE A 36 5.93 -0.87 -5.88
CA PHE A 36 4.98 -1.59 -5.03
C PHE A 36 5.64 -2.79 -4.33
N LYS A 37 5.30 -2.98 -3.06
CA LYS A 37 5.61 -4.17 -2.28
C LYS A 37 4.44 -5.15 -2.34
N CYS A 38 4.65 -6.27 -3.01
CA CYS A 38 3.65 -7.32 -3.16
C CYS A 38 3.80 -8.42 -2.10
N LYS A 39 2.68 -8.81 -1.47
CA LYS A 39 2.59 -9.91 -0.50
C LYS A 39 1.45 -10.85 -0.90
N ALA A 40 1.75 -12.15 -0.93
CA ALA A 40 0.74 -13.17 -1.16
C ALA A 40 -0.13 -13.39 0.09
N GLY A 41 -1.45 -13.40 -0.12
CA GLY A 41 -2.45 -13.87 0.82
C GLY A 41 -2.85 -15.32 0.52
N PHE A 42 -4.03 -15.73 0.99
CA PHE A 42 -4.54 -17.08 0.78
C PHE A 42 -5.06 -17.29 -0.65
N SER A 43 -5.77 -16.31 -1.20
CA SER A 43 -6.41 -16.38 -2.52
C SER A 43 -6.20 -15.13 -3.37
N ASN A 44 -5.31 -14.24 -2.94
CA ASN A 44 -5.01 -12.97 -3.59
C ASN A 44 -3.54 -12.59 -3.36
N ILE A 45 -3.07 -11.60 -4.12
CA ILE A 45 -1.80 -10.92 -3.89
C ILE A 45 -2.13 -9.44 -3.68
N GLU A 46 -1.66 -8.88 -2.57
CA GLU A 46 -1.77 -7.46 -2.31
C GLU A 46 -0.46 -6.76 -2.64
N CYS A 47 -0.49 -5.81 -3.56
CA CYS A 47 0.63 -4.93 -3.89
C CYS A 47 0.36 -3.55 -3.32
N ARG A 48 1.18 -3.10 -2.37
CA ARG A 48 1.06 -1.81 -1.70
C ARG A 48 2.18 -0.88 -2.13
N GLN A 49 1.84 0.35 -2.47
CA GLN A 49 2.85 1.36 -2.82
C GLN A 49 3.82 1.57 -1.65
N ILE A 50 5.13 1.52 -1.94
CA ILE A 50 6.19 1.65 -0.93
C ILE A 50 6.18 3.06 -0.36
N ASP A 51 6.31 4.05 -1.24
CA ASP A 51 6.32 5.45 -0.87
C ASP A 51 4.90 6.01 -0.88
N ALA A 52 4.41 6.44 0.28
CA ALA A 52 3.14 7.13 0.35
C ALA A 52 3.23 8.51 -0.30
N LEU A 53 2.10 9.00 -0.80
CA LEU A 53 1.90 10.40 -1.13
C LEU A 53 1.28 11.09 0.08
N VAL A 54 1.90 12.17 0.56
CA VAL A 54 1.27 12.98 1.62
C VAL A 54 0.21 13.90 1.01
N GLU A 55 -1.03 13.70 1.44
CA GLU A 55 -2.16 14.56 1.14
C GLU A 55 -2.28 15.65 2.21
N LYS A 56 -2.25 16.91 1.73
CA LYS A 56 -2.39 18.10 2.58
C LYS A 56 -3.86 18.31 2.94
N SER A 57 -4.09 18.66 4.21
CA SER A 57 -5.41 19.08 4.70
C SER A 57 -5.52 20.61 4.66
N ALA A 58 -6.74 21.12 4.47
CA ALA A 58 -6.99 22.55 4.57
C ALA A 58 -6.75 23.05 6.00
N LYS A 59 -6.16 24.23 6.16
CA LYS A 59 -6.05 24.90 7.47
C LYS A 59 -7.45 25.25 7.98
N ILE A 60 -7.70 25.04 9.27
CA ILE A 60 -8.95 25.46 9.92
C ILE A 60 -8.72 26.83 10.53
N CYS A 61 -9.54 27.80 10.14
CA CYS A 61 -9.42 29.18 10.60
C CYS A 61 -10.51 29.52 11.61
N SER A 62 -10.12 30.14 12.73
CA SER A 62 -11.04 30.71 13.72
C SER A 62 -10.62 32.14 14.09
N SER A 63 -11.57 32.94 14.59
CA SER A 63 -11.28 34.31 15.06
C SER A 63 -10.35 34.35 16.27
N GLU A 64 -10.32 33.28 17.07
CA GLU A 64 -9.53 33.22 18.30
C GLU A 64 -8.09 32.74 18.07
N LYS A 65 -7.90 31.78 17.15
CA LYS A 65 -6.60 31.10 16.96
C LYS A 65 -5.94 31.35 15.60
N GLY A 66 -6.58 32.10 14.72
CA GLY A 66 -6.15 32.22 13.32
C GLY A 66 -6.30 30.90 12.57
N CYS A 67 -5.50 30.71 11.52
CA CYS A 67 -5.53 29.50 10.69
C CYS A 67 -4.52 28.47 11.17
N GLU A 68 -5.02 27.35 11.70
CA GLU A 68 -4.20 26.27 12.24
C GLU A 68 -4.04 25.12 11.24
N PRO A 69 -2.81 24.60 11.03
CA PRO A 69 -2.58 23.43 10.19
C PRO A 69 -3.31 22.21 10.76
N GLN A 70 -3.74 21.32 9.88
CA GLN A 70 -4.46 20.10 10.23
C GLN A 70 -3.58 18.87 10.00
N PRO A 71 -3.90 17.72 10.63
CA PRO A 71 -3.22 16.48 10.33
C PRO A 71 -3.30 16.16 8.84
N CYS A 72 -2.16 15.84 8.24
CA CYS A 72 -2.08 15.35 6.88
C CYS A 72 -2.22 13.82 6.85
N HIS A 73 -2.43 13.26 5.67
CA HIS A 73 -2.58 11.81 5.50
C HIS A 73 -1.57 11.26 4.51
N ASP A 74 -0.90 10.19 4.90
CA ASP A 74 -0.19 9.30 4.00
C ASP A 74 -1.23 8.50 3.22
N VAL A 75 -1.20 8.67 1.91
CA VAL A 75 -2.08 7.99 0.96
C VAL A 75 -1.26 6.99 0.18
N ARG A 76 -1.67 5.72 0.20
CA ARG A 76 -1.02 4.64 -0.55
C ARG A 76 -2.02 3.96 -1.48
N LEU A 77 -1.58 3.67 -2.69
CA LEU A 77 -2.32 2.78 -3.58
C LEU A 77 -2.14 1.33 -3.14
N VAL A 78 -3.23 0.58 -3.14
CA VAL A 78 -3.24 -0.85 -2.83
C VAL A 78 -3.98 -1.58 -3.94
N TYR A 79 -3.26 -2.43 -4.65
CA TYR A 79 -3.83 -3.35 -5.63
C TYR A 79 -4.06 -4.70 -4.99
N THR A 80 -5.28 -5.22 -5.12
CA THR A 80 -5.62 -6.60 -4.82
C THR A 80 -5.73 -7.35 -6.13
N ILE A 81 -4.89 -8.36 -6.30
CA ILE A 81 -4.78 -9.15 -7.53
C ILE A 81 -5.28 -10.56 -7.24
N THR A 82 -6.15 -11.05 -8.11
CA THR A 82 -6.71 -12.40 -8.08
C THR A 82 -6.52 -13.05 -9.45
N GLN A 83 -6.58 -14.37 -9.55
CA GLN A 83 -6.54 -15.07 -10.84
C GLN A 83 -7.89 -15.74 -11.09
N ALA A 84 -8.51 -15.42 -12.23
CA ALA A 84 -9.67 -16.13 -12.71
C ALA A 84 -9.29 -17.51 -13.25
N ARG A 85 -10.29 -18.38 -13.47
CA ARG A 85 -10.05 -19.78 -13.89
C ARG A 85 -9.40 -19.91 -15.28
N ASP A 86 -9.56 -18.91 -16.13
CA ASP A 86 -8.94 -18.78 -17.44
C ASP A 86 -7.49 -18.26 -17.39
N GLY A 87 -6.98 -17.98 -16.19
CA GLY A 87 -5.63 -17.48 -15.97
C GLY A 87 -5.48 -15.97 -16.14
N ILE A 88 -6.59 -15.25 -16.38
CA ILE A 88 -6.60 -13.79 -16.49
C ILE A 88 -6.55 -13.16 -15.09
N PRO A 89 -5.68 -12.16 -14.87
CA PRO A 89 -5.63 -11.46 -13.59
C PRO A 89 -6.84 -10.52 -13.42
N GLY A 90 -7.56 -10.69 -12.31
CA GLY A 90 -8.55 -9.73 -11.82
C GLY A 90 -7.88 -8.74 -10.87
N ILE A 91 -8.01 -7.44 -11.15
CA ILE A 91 -7.35 -6.36 -10.41
C ILE A 91 -8.41 -5.46 -9.78
N ALA A 92 -8.31 -5.24 -8.47
CA ALA A 92 -9.06 -4.22 -7.76
C ALA A 92 -8.09 -3.20 -7.14
N GLN A 93 -8.36 -1.92 -7.32
CA GLN A 93 -7.58 -0.83 -6.75
C GLN A 93 -8.33 -0.17 -5.59
N THR A 94 -7.63 0.04 -4.50
CA THR A 94 -8.13 0.80 -3.35
C THR A 94 -7.08 1.78 -2.87
N THR A 95 -7.45 2.61 -1.89
CA THR A 95 -6.57 3.61 -1.30
C THR A 95 -6.56 3.44 0.22
N GLU A 96 -5.37 3.29 0.77
CA GLU A 96 -5.15 3.29 2.22
C GLU A 96 -4.76 4.70 2.66
N ARG A 97 -5.41 5.20 3.73
CA ARG A 97 -5.16 6.53 4.30
C ARG A 97 -4.82 6.40 5.77
N THR A 98 -3.68 6.96 6.17
CA THR A 98 -3.22 6.98 7.55
C THR A 98 -2.67 8.35 7.90
N GLU A 99 -2.88 8.83 9.12
CA GLU A 99 -2.34 10.12 9.55
C GLU A 99 -0.80 10.18 9.43
N THR A 100 -0.28 11.25 8.83
CA THR A 100 1.16 11.50 8.67
C THR A 100 1.77 11.91 10.00
N ARG A 101 2.57 11.02 10.60
CA ARG A 101 3.24 11.26 11.90
C ARG A 101 4.68 11.74 11.78
N LYS A 102 5.28 11.65 10.60
CA LYS A 102 6.66 12.07 10.36
C LYS A 102 6.77 12.68 8.98
N LEU A 103 7.68 13.65 8.83
CA LEU A 103 8.01 14.15 7.51
C LEU A 103 8.56 13.00 6.66
N PRO A 104 8.01 12.78 5.45
CA PRO A 104 8.50 11.75 4.56
C PRO A 104 9.93 12.08 4.11
N SER A 105 10.70 11.02 3.86
CA SER A 105 12.07 11.09 3.35
C SER A 105 12.19 10.19 2.13
N GLY A 106 12.92 10.61 1.11
CA GLY A 106 13.17 9.83 -0.11
C GLY A 106 13.20 10.71 -1.35
N ASP A 107 13.61 10.13 -2.47
CA ASP A 107 13.87 10.86 -3.72
C ASP A 107 12.61 11.52 -4.31
N MET A 108 11.42 11.05 -3.94
CA MET A 108 10.14 11.65 -4.34
C MET A 108 9.82 12.99 -3.66
N TYR A 109 10.55 13.35 -2.60
CA TYR A 109 10.26 14.52 -1.78
C TYR A 109 11.36 15.58 -1.93
N SER A 110 11.12 16.54 -2.84
CA SER A 110 11.98 17.71 -2.99
C SER A 110 12.02 18.56 -1.72
N GLN A 111 13.06 19.38 -1.56
CA GLN A 111 13.17 20.32 -0.44
C GLN A 111 11.97 21.28 -0.37
N GLU A 112 11.48 21.72 -1.52
CA GLU A 112 10.27 22.54 -1.62
C GLU A 112 9.04 21.80 -1.09
N ARG A 113 8.86 20.54 -1.51
CA ARG A 113 7.74 19.71 -1.03
C ARG A 113 7.81 19.48 0.48
N ILE A 114 9.01 19.29 1.03
CA ILE A 114 9.21 19.17 2.48
C ILE A 114 8.87 20.48 3.19
N ALA A 115 9.25 21.64 2.62
CA ALA A 115 8.91 22.94 3.18
C ALA A 115 7.39 23.17 3.21
N ASP A 116 6.71 22.81 2.11
CA ASP A 116 5.25 22.82 2.00
C ASP A 116 4.58 21.98 3.09
N LEU A 117 5.06 20.75 3.29
CA LEU A 117 4.51 19.88 4.33
C LEU A 117 4.71 20.45 5.73
N LYS A 118 5.84 21.11 6.01
CA LYS A 118 6.08 21.80 7.29
C LYS A 118 5.12 22.96 7.52
N GLU A 119 4.67 23.64 6.47
CA GLU A 119 3.76 24.78 6.59
C GLU A 119 2.29 24.36 6.74
N TYR A 120 1.88 23.28 6.07
CA TYR A 120 0.47 22.89 5.97
C TYR A 120 0.07 21.70 6.86
N CYS A 121 1.01 20.85 7.24
CA CYS A 121 0.73 19.65 8.01
C CYS A 121 1.01 19.84 9.50
N ALA A 122 0.02 19.58 10.34
CA ALA A 122 0.24 19.41 11.77
C ALA A 122 0.83 18.01 12.01
N ILE A 123 2.15 17.91 12.00
CA ILE A 123 2.87 16.65 12.27
C ILE A 123 3.17 16.60 13.76
N ARG A 124 2.63 15.58 14.45
CA ARG A 124 2.80 15.35 15.90
C ARG A 124 3.59 14.08 16.16
#